data_AF-A0A9E0W0W7-F1
#
_entry.id   AF-A0A9E0W0W7-F1
#
_cell.length_a   1.000
_cell.length_b   1.000
_cell.length_c   1.000
_cell.angle_alpha   90.00
_cell.angle_beta   90.00
_cell.angle_gamma   90.00
#
_symmetry.space_group_name_H-M   'P 1'
#
loop_
_entity.id
_entity.type
_entity.pdbx_description
1 polymer ?
#
loop_
_entity_poly.entity_id
_entity_poly.type
_entity_poly.pdbx_seq_one_letter_code
_entity_poly.pdbx_strand_id
1 'polypeptide(L)'
;MKVSTLCKHFSKRFCATLVVIAGLLVSPLSSAEQMVSHGDYMIHYNAFNSSFIQPDVAQSYGIKRSKTKGLLNISVLQKQADGTTKPVSAIVKGEVVNLISQKQELSFQKIDETNALYYIGDFSFTDDQVLRFSLQVQPDPNQPAYSINFEQRFYVD
;
A
#
# COMPACT_ATOMS: atom_id res chain seq x y z
N MET A 1 -21.21 -20.91 -56.90
CA MET A 1 -21.87 -22.11 -57.47
C MET A 1 -20.91 -23.29 -57.28
N LYS A 2 -21.04 -24.04 -56.17
CA LYS A 2 -21.31 -25.52 -56.07
C LYS A 2 -20.46 -26.36 -57.04
N VAL A 3 -19.70 -27.38 -56.61
CA VAL A 3 -20.11 -28.74 -56.16
C VAL A 3 -18.81 -29.39 -55.56
N SER A 4 -18.70 -29.75 -54.27
CA SER A 4 -18.92 -31.09 -53.63
C SER A 4 -18.17 -32.26 -54.33
N THR A 5 -17.61 -33.35 -53.77
CA THR A 5 -17.72 -34.06 -52.49
C THR A 5 -16.62 -35.15 -52.40
N LEU A 6 -16.20 -35.50 -51.18
CA LEU A 6 -15.99 -36.86 -50.63
C LEU A 6 -14.74 -37.74 -50.94
N CYS A 7 -14.10 -38.12 -49.80
CA CYS A 7 -13.83 -39.49 -49.30
C CYS A 7 -12.43 -40.17 -49.43
N LYS A 8 -11.80 -40.31 -48.24
CA LYS A 8 -11.18 -41.51 -47.61
C LYS A 8 -9.86 -42.11 -48.13
N HIS A 9 -8.85 -42.15 -47.25
CA HIS A 9 -8.33 -43.35 -46.54
C HIS A 9 -7.16 -42.91 -45.63
N PHE A 10 -7.23 -43.02 -44.31
CA PHE A 10 -6.96 -44.20 -43.45
C PHE A 10 -5.54 -44.16 -42.82
N SER A 11 -5.52 -43.81 -41.53
CA SER A 11 -4.58 -44.26 -40.49
C SER A 11 -3.09 -43.91 -40.62
N LYS A 12 -2.56 -43.15 -39.64
CA LYS A 12 -1.61 -43.65 -38.63
C LYS A 12 -1.28 -42.59 -37.56
N ARG A 13 -1.80 -42.86 -36.36
CA ARG A 13 -1.25 -42.67 -35.00
C ARG A 13 -0.27 -41.50 -34.71
N PHE A 14 -0.75 -40.61 -33.83
CA PHE A 14 -0.17 -40.33 -32.49
C PHE A 14 1.25 -39.77 -32.42
N CYS A 15 1.39 -38.45 -32.28
CA CYS A 15 2.22 -37.89 -31.21
C CYS A 15 1.89 -36.41 -31.00
N ALA A 16 1.49 -36.10 -29.77
CA ALA A 16 1.14 -34.78 -29.30
C ALA A 16 2.38 -33.90 -29.16
N THR A 17 2.35 -32.66 -29.63
CA THR A 17 3.07 -31.56 -28.97
C THR A 17 2.39 -30.23 -29.26
N LEU A 18 1.57 -29.79 -28.31
CA LEU A 18 0.87 -28.51 -28.28
C LEU A 18 1.76 -27.57 -27.47
N VAL A 19 2.64 -26.80 -28.13
CA VAL A 19 3.50 -25.81 -27.46
C VAL A 19 2.72 -24.49 -27.37
N VAL A 20 1.98 -24.33 -26.27
CA VAL A 20 1.43 -23.05 -25.83
C VAL A 20 2.50 -22.37 -24.99
N ILE A 21 3.24 -21.42 -25.56
CA ILE A 21 4.06 -20.49 -24.77
C ILE A 21 3.15 -19.31 -24.42
N ALA A 22 2.45 -19.47 -23.30
CA ALA A 22 1.78 -18.39 -22.60
C ALA A 22 2.85 -17.51 -21.95
N GLY A 23 3.18 -16.38 -22.59
CA GLY A 23 3.92 -15.31 -21.96
C GLY A 23 3.08 -14.68 -20.84
N LEU A 24 3.18 -15.21 -19.64
CA LEU A 24 2.61 -14.61 -18.43
C LEU A 24 3.40 -13.35 -18.10
N LEU A 25 2.70 -12.23 -18.20
CA LEU A 25 3.02 -10.94 -17.62
C LEU A 25 3.34 -11.13 -16.12
N VAL A 26 4.61 -11.04 -15.76
CA VAL A 26 5.01 -10.89 -14.35
C VAL A 26 4.83 -9.41 -14.01
N SER A 27 3.64 -9.05 -13.57
CA SER A 27 3.39 -7.74 -12.95
C SER A 27 4.18 -7.66 -11.65
N PRO A 28 4.94 -6.57 -11.36
CA PRO A 28 5.58 -6.41 -10.07
C PRO A 28 4.51 -6.34 -8.97
N LEU A 29 4.77 -7.03 -7.85
CA LEU A 29 3.92 -7.07 -6.67
C LEU A 29 3.69 -5.64 -6.16
N SER A 30 2.43 -5.21 -6.24
CA SER A 30 1.93 -3.91 -5.78
C SER A 30 2.24 -3.65 -4.30
N SER A 31 2.67 -2.43 -3.95
CA SER A 31 2.63 -1.94 -2.56
C SER A 31 1.16 -1.88 -2.13
N ALA A 32 0.72 -2.85 -1.33
CA ALA A 32 -0.66 -2.93 -0.89
C ALA A 32 -0.97 -1.77 0.07
N GLU A 33 -1.74 -0.78 -0.41
CA GLU A 33 -2.45 0.14 0.47
C GLU A 33 -3.40 -0.66 1.37
N GLN A 34 -3.37 -0.40 2.68
CA GLN A 34 -4.19 -1.10 3.66
C GLN A 34 -5.24 -0.15 4.23
N MET A 35 -6.40 -0.70 4.60
CA MET A 35 -7.51 0.07 5.13
C MET A 35 -8.20 -0.69 6.25
N VAL A 36 -8.53 0.02 7.34
CA VAL A 36 -9.45 -0.46 8.37
C VAL A 36 -10.69 0.42 8.44
N SER A 37 -11.84 -0.18 8.70
CA SER A 37 -13.09 0.56 8.95
C SER A 37 -13.48 0.45 10.41
N HIS A 38 -13.68 1.58 11.08
CA HIS A 38 -14.13 1.66 12.46
C HIS A 38 -15.27 2.66 12.59
N GLY A 39 -16.47 2.18 12.91
CA GLY A 39 -17.68 3.02 12.90
C GLY A 39 -17.87 3.68 11.54
N ASP A 40 -17.99 5.01 11.56
CA ASP A 40 -18.13 5.83 10.34
C ASP A 40 -16.79 6.21 9.71
N TYR A 41 -15.66 5.79 10.29
CA TYR A 41 -14.33 6.15 9.80
C TYR A 41 -13.69 5.03 8.99
N MET A 42 -13.03 5.41 7.91
CA MET A 42 -12.16 4.58 7.09
C MET A 42 -10.74 5.13 7.20
N ILE A 43 -9.83 4.34 7.76
CA ILE A 43 -8.45 4.74 7.99
C ILE A 43 -7.60 3.97 7.00
N HIS A 44 -7.05 4.70 6.04
CA HIS A 44 -6.10 4.19 5.06
C HIS A 44 -4.69 4.40 5.59
N TYR A 45 -3.85 3.40 5.40
CA TYR A 45 -2.45 3.45 5.78
C TYR A 45 -1.59 2.67 4.80
N ASN A 46 -0.40 3.19 4.53
CA ASN A 46 0.59 2.52 3.70
C ASN A 46 2.00 2.94 4.13
N ALA A 47 2.89 1.97 4.22
CA ALA A 47 4.30 2.21 4.51
C ALA A 47 5.14 1.87 3.28
N PHE A 48 6.07 2.73 2.89
CA PHE A 48 6.85 2.56 1.66
C PHE A 48 8.21 3.27 1.73
N ASN A 49 9.11 2.97 0.78
CA ASN A 49 10.43 3.58 0.70
C ASN A 49 10.32 5.05 0.27
N SER A 50 10.95 5.97 1.01
CA SER A 50 10.98 7.41 0.67
C SER A 50 11.64 7.69 -0.68
N SER A 51 12.47 6.77 -1.19
CA SER A 51 13.09 6.87 -2.51
C SER A 51 12.06 6.95 -3.65
N PHE A 52 10.86 6.38 -3.45
CA PHE A 52 9.77 6.36 -4.44
C PHE A 52 9.03 7.69 -4.56
N ILE A 53 9.17 8.60 -3.60
CA ILE A 53 8.59 9.94 -3.72
C ILE A 53 9.32 10.72 -4.81
N GLN A 54 8.57 11.43 -5.65
CA GLN A 54 9.14 12.29 -6.68
C GLN A 54 9.97 13.44 -6.03
N PRO A 55 11.11 13.86 -6.63
CA PRO A 55 11.99 14.85 -6.03
C PRO A 55 11.30 16.18 -5.65
N ASP A 56 10.40 16.66 -6.52
CA ASP A 56 9.62 17.89 -6.35
C ASP A 56 8.61 17.80 -5.21
N VAL A 57 7.92 16.66 -5.08
CA VAL A 57 7.01 16.38 -3.96
C VAL A 57 7.80 16.33 -2.65
N ALA A 58 8.94 15.64 -2.65
CA ALA A 58 9.80 15.54 -1.48
C ALA A 58 10.31 16.92 -1.04
N GLN A 59 10.76 17.74 -1.99
CA GLN A 59 11.21 19.10 -1.72
C GLN A 59 10.07 19.98 -1.17
N SER A 60 8.88 19.91 -1.76
CA SER A 60 7.72 20.72 -1.37
C SER A 60 7.30 20.44 0.08
N TYR A 61 7.44 19.20 0.53
CA TYR A 61 7.02 18.77 1.87
C TYR A 61 8.17 18.54 2.85
N GLY A 62 9.42 18.83 2.48
CA GLY A 62 10.59 18.66 3.36
C GLY A 62 10.95 17.19 3.64
N ILE A 63 10.52 16.27 2.79
CA ILE A 63 10.76 14.84 2.94
C ILE A 63 12.17 14.49 2.49
N LYS A 64 12.95 13.85 3.38
CA LYS A 64 14.28 13.35 3.02
C LYS A 64 14.19 12.01 2.29
N ARG A 65 14.46 12.02 0.99
CA ARG A 65 14.56 10.80 0.17
C ARG A 65 15.84 10.04 0.53
N SER A 66 15.72 8.75 0.84
CA SER A 66 16.84 7.82 1.05
C SER A 66 16.37 6.38 0.86
N LYS A 67 17.24 5.51 0.36
CA LYS A 67 16.99 4.07 0.21
C LYS A 67 16.78 3.34 1.56
N THR A 68 17.19 3.97 2.66
CA THR A 68 17.09 3.47 4.05
C THR A 68 16.09 4.25 4.91
N LYS A 69 15.26 5.09 4.27
CA LYS A 69 14.21 5.86 4.94
C LYS A 69 12.87 5.42 4.41
N GLY A 70 11.96 5.06 5.30
CA GLY A 70 10.58 4.75 4.97
C GLY A 70 9.67 5.89 5.37
N LEU A 71 8.50 5.94 4.73
CA LEU A 71 7.40 6.83 5.05
C LEU A 71 6.18 5.98 5.38
N LEU A 72 5.47 6.37 6.43
CA LEU A 72 4.15 5.89 6.75
C LEU A 72 3.15 7.01 6.41
N ASN A 73 2.28 6.75 5.44
CA ASN A 73 1.15 7.60 5.12
C ASN A 73 -0.10 7.09 5.84
N ILE A 74 -0.85 8.01 6.46
CA ILE A 74 -2.16 7.74 7.06
C ILE A 74 -3.14 8.81 6.57
N SER A 75 -4.33 8.39 6.11
CA SER A 75 -5.45 9.29 5.85
C SER A 75 -6.73 8.75 6.45
N VAL A 76 -7.59 9.65 6.93
CA VAL A 76 -8.86 9.29 7.56
C VAL A 76 -10.00 9.90 6.76
N LEU A 77 -10.93 9.05 6.35
CA LEU A 77 -12.17 9.44 5.70
C LEU A 77 -13.34 9.15 6.64
N GLN A 78 -14.34 10.02 6.67
CA GLN A 78 -15.61 9.81 7.37
C GLN A 78 -16.72 9.57 6.35
N LYS A 79 -17.48 8.49 6.54
CA LYS A 79 -18.70 8.20 5.80
C LYS A 79 -19.77 9.24 6.14
N GLN A 80 -20.38 9.80 5.12
CA GLN A 80 -21.46 10.76 5.23
C GLN A 80 -22.82 10.05 5.08
N ALA A 81 -23.89 10.70 5.54
CA ALA A 81 -25.24 10.14 5.48
C ALA A 81 -25.75 9.90 4.05
N ASP A 82 -25.23 10.63 3.06
CA ASP A 82 -25.54 10.48 1.63
C ASP A 82 -24.74 9.37 0.94
N GLY A 83 -23.91 8.62 1.69
CA GLY A 83 -23.06 7.55 1.18
C GLY A 83 -21.71 8.01 0.62
N THR A 84 -21.43 9.32 0.60
CA THR A 84 -20.11 9.85 0.22
C THR A 84 -19.09 9.73 1.36
N THR A 85 -17.82 10.00 1.07
CA THR A 85 -16.76 10.06 2.08
C THR A 85 -16.06 11.41 2.04
N LYS A 86 -15.62 11.89 3.21
CA LYS A 86 -14.92 13.17 3.35
C LYS A 86 -13.64 13.00 4.16
N PRO A 87 -12.50 13.58 3.73
CA PRO A 87 -11.30 13.66 4.57
C PRO A 87 -11.57 14.40 5.87
N VAL A 88 -11.10 13.85 6.98
CA VAL A 88 -11.23 14.46 8.32
C VAL A 88 -9.88 14.50 9.01
N SER A 89 -9.66 15.52 9.83
CA SER A 89 -8.47 15.57 10.69
C SER A 89 -8.56 14.50 11.79
N ALA A 90 -7.41 14.00 12.21
CA ALA A 90 -7.26 13.08 13.33
C ALA A 90 -6.01 13.44 14.15
N ILE A 91 -5.99 13.01 15.42
CA ILE A 91 -4.78 12.94 16.21
C ILE A 91 -4.15 11.58 15.91
N VAL A 92 -2.92 11.58 15.39
CA VAL A 92 -2.20 10.38 15.00
C VAL A 92 -0.94 10.25 15.84
N LYS A 93 -0.79 9.10 16.48
CA LYS A 93 0.42 8.70 17.20
C LYS A 93 0.84 7.33 16.72
N GLY A 94 2.12 7.05 16.78
CA GLY A 94 2.60 5.74 16.38
C GLY A 94 4.04 5.50 16.77
N GLU A 95 4.37 4.22 16.81
CA GLU A 95 5.72 3.73 16.95
C GLU A 95 5.95 2.59 15.97
N VAL A 96 7.21 2.37 15.66
CA VAL A 96 7.66 1.21 14.91
C VAL A 96 8.78 0.52 15.68
N VAL A 97 8.75 -0.81 15.68
CA VAL A 97 9.72 -1.65 16.38
C VAL A 97 10.23 -2.74 15.46
N ASN A 98 11.53 -3.03 15.53
CA ASN A 98 12.11 -4.16 14.81
C ASN A 98 12.09 -5.44 15.67
N LEU A 99 12.50 -6.58 15.09
CA LEU A 99 12.46 -7.88 15.77
C LEU A 99 13.38 -8.00 16.99
N ILE A 100 14.37 -7.11 17.13
CA ILE A 100 15.26 -7.03 18.29
C ILE A 100 14.83 -5.94 19.29
N SER A 101 13.57 -5.50 19.22
CA SER A 101 12.94 -4.56 20.15
C SER A 101 13.55 -3.15 20.16
N GLN A 102 14.25 -2.74 19.09
CA GLN A 102 14.63 -1.34 18.92
C GLN A 102 13.41 -0.55 18.43
N LYS A 103 13.06 0.49 19.19
CA LYS A 103 11.88 1.32 18.97
C LYS A 103 12.23 2.65 18.32
N GLN A 104 11.36 3.12 17.42
CA GLN A 104 11.37 4.47 16.87
C GLN A 104 9.96 5.06 17.06
N GLU A 105 9.88 6.24 17.68
CA GLU A 105 8.64 7.01 17.68
C GLU A 105 8.43 7.68 16.32
N LEU A 106 7.19 7.66 15.83
CA LEU A 106 6.83 8.28 14.56
C LEU A 106 6.32 9.69 14.80
N SER A 107 7.01 10.67 14.22
CA SER A 107 6.57 12.07 14.19
C SER A 107 5.79 12.32 12.92
N PHE A 108 4.50 12.62 13.04
CA PHE A 108 3.63 12.84 11.89
C PHE A 108 3.55 14.31 11.50
N GLN A 109 3.90 14.61 10.25
CA GLN A 109 3.61 15.87 9.60
C GLN A 109 2.24 15.79 8.94
N LYS A 110 1.35 16.75 9.25
CA LYS A 110 0.08 16.90 8.55
C LYS A 110 0.30 17.62 7.21
N ILE A 111 -0.19 17.04 6.13
CA ILE A 111 -0.26 17.64 4.80
C ILE A 111 -1.74 17.86 4.48
N ASP A 112 -2.11 19.11 4.21
CA ASP A 112 -3.48 19.54 3.99
C ASP A 112 -3.57 20.14 2.59
N GLU A 113 -4.18 19.39 1.67
CA GLU A 113 -4.45 19.81 0.30
C GLU A 113 -5.96 19.97 0.11
N THR A 114 -6.38 20.70 -0.93
CA THR A 114 -7.79 21.11 -1.11
C THR A 114 -8.81 19.97 -0.97
N ASN A 115 -8.46 18.76 -1.38
CA ASN A 115 -9.36 17.59 -1.32
C ASN A 115 -8.74 16.38 -0.61
N ALA A 116 -7.62 16.55 0.10
CA ALA A 116 -6.90 15.43 0.69
C ALA A 116 -6.16 15.83 1.97
N LEU A 117 -6.18 14.95 2.95
CA LEU A 117 -5.59 15.19 4.26
C LEU A 117 -4.80 13.96 4.69
N TYR A 118 -3.48 14.15 4.80
CA TYR A 118 -2.52 13.08 5.07
C TYR A 118 -1.69 13.37 6.31
N TYR A 119 -1.26 12.30 6.96
CA TYR A 119 -0.27 12.31 8.03
C TYR A 119 0.92 11.47 7.56
N ILE A 120 2.07 12.10 7.38
CA ILE A 120 3.29 11.44 6.94
C ILE A 120 4.25 11.35 8.12
N GLY A 121 4.61 10.13 8.52
CA GLY A 121 5.67 9.87 9.50
C GLY A 121 6.88 9.23 8.82
N ASP A 122 8.09 9.72 9.09
CA ASP A 122 9.31 9.06 8.62
C ASP A 122 9.85 8.05 9.64
N PHE A 123 10.50 7.02 9.12
CA PHE A 123 11.26 6.06 9.92
C PHE A 123 12.50 5.62 9.17
N SER A 124 13.44 5.00 9.88
CA SER A 124 14.67 4.48 9.28
C SER A 124 14.66 2.97 9.34
N PHE A 125 15.15 2.32 8.29
CA PHE A 125 15.23 0.86 8.23
C PHE A 125 16.55 0.41 7.61
N THR A 126 16.89 -0.87 7.81
CA THR A 126 18.00 -1.56 7.13
C THR A 126 17.48 -2.54 6.09
N ASP A 127 18.36 -3.02 5.22
CA ASP A 127 17.97 -4.03 4.24
C ASP A 127 17.43 -5.30 4.91
N ASP A 128 16.44 -5.91 4.25
CA ASP A 128 15.69 -7.09 4.73
C ASP A 128 15.20 -6.98 6.18
N GLN A 129 14.71 -5.81 6.58
CA GLN A 129 14.25 -5.57 7.95
C GLN A 129 12.74 -5.69 8.07
N VAL A 130 12.30 -6.52 9.01
CA VAL A 130 10.90 -6.60 9.43
C VAL A 130 10.64 -5.56 10.51
N LEU A 131 9.61 -4.75 10.29
CA LEU A 131 9.16 -3.69 11.17
C LEU A 131 7.68 -3.91 11.56
N ARG A 132 7.40 -3.78 12.85
CA ARG A 132 6.05 -3.83 13.43
C ARG A 132 5.61 -2.44 13.80
N PHE A 133 4.51 -1.99 13.22
CA PHE A 133 3.92 -0.68 13.45
C PHE A 133 2.77 -0.82 14.44
N SER A 134 2.72 0.12 15.38
CA SER A 134 1.62 0.29 16.32
C SER A 134 1.16 1.73 16.27
N LEU A 135 -0.08 1.94 15.82
CA LEU A 135 -0.66 3.26 15.58
C LEU A 135 -1.89 3.46 16.46
N GLN A 136 -2.08 4.71 16.87
CA GLN A 136 -3.28 5.21 17.51
C GLN A 136 -3.82 6.37 16.67
N VAL A 137 -4.99 6.17 16.07
CA VAL A 137 -5.63 7.15 15.20
C VAL A 137 -6.95 7.58 15.82
N GLN A 138 -7.07 8.86 16.16
CA GLN A 138 -8.21 9.42 16.87
C GLN A 138 -8.86 10.53 16.03
N PRO A 139 -9.87 10.21 15.20
CA PRO A 139 -10.58 11.21 14.39
C PRO A 139 -11.47 12.14 15.22
N ASP A 140 -12.09 11.63 16.28
CA ASP A 140 -12.90 12.40 17.23
C ASP A 140 -12.17 12.48 18.59
N PRO A 141 -11.77 13.68 19.05
CA PRO A 141 -11.07 13.85 20.32
C PRO A 141 -11.89 13.44 21.55
N ASN A 142 -13.21 13.28 21.42
CA ASN A 142 -14.09 12.83 22.51
C ASN A 142 -14.28 11.31 22.55
N GLN A 143 -13.77 10.59 21.57
CA GLN A 143 -13.84 9.12 21.48
C GLN A 143 -12.45 8.50 21.65
N PRO A 144 -12.34 7.23 22.10
CA PRO A 144 -11.07 6.52 22.13
C PRO A 144 -10.41 6.44 20.75
N ALA A 145 -9.07 6.39 20.72
CA ALA A 145 -8.32 6.16 19.50
C ALA A 145 -8.55 4.74 18.96
N TYR A 146 -8.52 4.59 17.64
CA TYR A 146 -8.49 3.30 16.97
C TYR A 146 -7.05 2.80 16.90
N SER A 147 -6.83 1.59 17.39
CA SER A 147 -5.52 0.93 17.35
C SER A 147 -5.34 0.16 16.04
N ILE A 148 -4.26 0.43 15.33
CA ILE A 148 -3.89 -0.27 14.10
C ILE A 148 -2.51 -0.89 14.31
N ASN A 149 -2.39 -2.19 14.08
CA ASN A 149 -1.13 -2.90 14.16
C ASN A 149 -0.90 -3.68 12.87
N PHE A 150 0.29 -3.55 12.29
CA PHE A 150 0.67 -4.31 11.12
C PHE A 150 2.18 -4.53 11.10
N GLU A 151 2.62 -5.51 10.31
CA GLU A 151 4.02 -5.82 10.12
C GLU A 151 4.34 -5.71 8.63
N GLN A 152 5.48 -5.14 8.30
CA GLN A 152 5.97 -5.05 6.93
C GLN A 152 7.48 -5.25 6.88
N ARG A 153 7.95 -5.96 5.86
CA ARG A 153 9.37 -6.12 5.55
C ARG A 153 9.81 -5.08 4.53
N PHE A 154 10.95 -4.45 4.78
CA PHE A 154 11.54 -3.43 3.93
C PHE A 154 12.87 -3.90 3.35
N TYR A 155 13.14 -3.45 2.13
CA TYR A 155 14.39 -3.70 1.41
C TYR A 155 14.98 -2.36 0.97
N VAL A 156 16.31 -2.29 0.92
CA VAL A 156 17.02 -1.14 0.40
C VAL A 156 17.11 -1.29 -1.12
N ASP A 157 16.26 -0.55 -1.84
CA ASP A 157 16.32 -0.44 -3.31
C ASP A 157 17.62 0.22 -3.78
#